data_AF-A0A0C2XGT2-F1
#
_entry.id   AF-A0A0C2XGT2-F1
#
_cell.length_a   1.000
_cell.length_b   1.000
_cell.length_c   1.000
_cell.angle_alpha   90.00
_cell.angle_beta   90.00
_cell.angle_gamma   90.00
#
_symmetry.space_group_name_H-M   'P 1'
#
loop_
_entity.id
_entity.type
_entity.pdbx_description
1 polymer ?
#
loop_
_entity_poly.entity_id
_entity_poly.type
_entity_poly.pdbx_seq_one_letter_code
_entity_poly.pdbx_strand_id
1 'polypeptide(L)'
;MAIHIKKLKVRPRKNAANNICGSQLATLLACWAASGDLHSNTKSCADATAALFTCMRTTPMSKGFQKPAINYHLGRLGKTIQ
;
A
#
# COMPACT_ATOMS: atom_id res chain seq x y z
N MET A 1 37.09 8.65 -2.59
CA MET A 1 36.60 8.44 -3.96
C MET A 1 35.40 9.32 -4.19
N ALA A 2 35.44 10.26 -5.12
CA ALA A 2 34.30 11.11 -5.44
C ALA A 2 33.35 10.35 -6.39
N ILE A 3 32.09 10.18 -5.98
CA ILE A 3 31.07 9.52 -6.79
C ILE A 3 30.57 10.54 -7.83
N HIS A 4 30.87 10.30 -9.10
CA HIS A 4 30.39 11.13 -10.21
C HIS A 4 29.06 10.58 -10.77
N ILE A 5 27.96 11.32 -10.61
CA ILE A 5 26.61 10.90 -11.00
C ILE A 5 26.12 11.74 -12.19
N LYS A 6 26.22 11.23 -13.43
CA LYS A 6 25.85 12.00 -14.65
C LYS A 6 24.46 12.68 -14.61
N LYS A 7 23.48 12.07 -13.94
CA LYS A 7 22.15 12.65 -13.70
C LYS A 7 21.67 12.30 -12.30
N LEU A 8 21.63 13.28 -11.41
CA LEU A 8 21.10 13.10 -10.06
C LEU A 8 19.58 12.93 -10.11
N LYS A 9 19.12 11.68 -10.04
CA LYS A 9 17.68 11.32 -9.99
C LYS A 9 17.44 10.12 -9.10
N VAL A 10 16.26 10.07 -8.49
CA VAL A 10 15.77 8.91 -7.75
C VAL A 10 14.94 8.04 -8.69
N ARG A 11 15.19 6.73 -8.64
CA ARG A 11 14.34 5.73 -9.31
C ARG A 11 12.99 5.70 -8.58
N PRO A 12 11.86 5.97 -9.27
CA PRO A 12 10.55 5.86 -8.63
C PRO A 12 10.38 4.43 -8.14
N ARG A 13 10.19 4.27 -6.83
CA ARG A 13 9.67 3.01 -6.30
C ARG A 13 8.15 3.07 -6.39
N LYS A 14 7.52 1.93 -6.68
CA LYS A 14 6.08 1.81 -6.45
C LYS A 14 5.90 1.96 -4.94
N ASN A 15 5.33 3.06 -4.50
CA ASN A 15 4.93 3.21 -3.09
C ASN A 15 4.02 2.02 -2.76
N ALA A 16 4.19 1.46 -1.56
CA ALA A 16 3.30 0.39 -1.12
C ALA A 16 1.86 0.88 -1.25
N ALA A 17 1.02 0.07 -1.89
CA ALA A 17 -0.40 0.38 -2.01
C ALA A 17 -0.98 0.54 -0.59
N ASN A 18 -1.70 1.64 -0.36
CA ASN A 18 -2.33 1.87 0.92
C ASN A 18 -3.58 0.97 1.01
N ASN A 19 -3.40 -0.24 1.53
CA ASN A 19 -4.45 -1.25 1.63
C ASN A 19 -5.27 -1.02 2.91
N ILE A 20 -6.26 -0.13 2.83
CA ILE A 20 -7.05 0.30 4.01
C ILE A 20 -7.75 -0.89 4.70
N CYS A 21 -8.33 -1.81 3.93
CA CYS A 21 -8.99 -3.01 4.45
C CYS A 21 -8.09 -4.25 4.55
N GLY A 22 -6.78 -4.09 4.31
CA GLY A 22 -5.85 -5.22 4.24
C GLY A 22 -5.75 -6.01 5.56
N SER A 23 -5.80 -5.32 6.69
CA SER A 23 -5.76 -5.96 8.01
C SER A 23 -7.01 -6.81 8.30
N GLN A 24 -8.19 -6.28 7.96
CA GLN A 24 -9.47 -6.98 8.17
C GLN A 24 -9.63 -8.19 7.24
N LEU A 25 -9.04 -8.12 6.05
CA LEU A 25 -8.98 -9.28 5.17
C LEU A 25 -8.02 -10.34 5.74
N ALA A 26 -6.85 -9.94 6.24
CA ALA A 26 -5.89 -10.88 6.81
C ALA A 26 -6.44 -11.62 8.03
N THR A 27 -7.21 -10.95 8.89
CA THR A 27 -7.88 -11.59 10.03
C THR A 27 -8.94 -12.59 9.59
N LEU A 28 -9.73 -12.26 8.56
CA LEU A 28 -10.68 -13.22 7.98
C LEU A 28 -9.99 -14.46 7.40
N LEU A 29 -8.92 -14.26 6.64
CA LEU A 29 -8.12 -15.37 6.08
C LEU A 29 -7.50 -16.24 7.16
N ALA A 30 -7.00 -15.64 8.24
CA ALA A 30 -6.49 -16.40 9.39
C ALA A 30 -7.59 -17.22 10.07
N CYS A 31 -8.81 -16.67 10.18
CA CYS A 31 -9.95 -17.39 10.73
C CYS A 31 -10.36 -18.59 9.85
N TRP A 32 -10.37 -18.43 8.52
CA TRP A 32 -10.61 -19.54 7.59
C TRP A 32 -9.53 -20.61 7.68
N ALA A 33 -8.26 -20.20 7.79
CA ALA A 33 -7.14 -21.13 7.94
C ALA A 33 -7.23 -21.95 9.24
N ALA A 34 -7.65 -21.33 10.34
CA ALA A 34 -7.82 -22.01 11.62
C ALA A 34 -9.06 -22.92 11.67
N SER A 35 -10.16 -22.48 11.03
CA SER A 35 -11.45 -23.19 11.09
C SER A 35 -11.60 -24.28 10.02
N GLY A 36 -10.77 -24.26 8.98
CA GLY A 36 -10.93 -25.12 7.80
C GLY A 36 -12.17 -24.80 6.96
N ASP A 37 -12.82 -23.67 7.19
CA ASP A 37 -14.04 -23.27 6.50
C ASP A 37 -13.72 -22.40 5.27
N LEU A 38 -13.81 -23.02 4.09
CA LEU A 38 -13.60 -22.38 2.80
C LEU A 38 -14.85 -21.67 2.27
N HIS A 39 -16.03 -21.99 2.81
CA HIS A 39 -17.31 -21.53 2.24
C HIS A 39 -18.05 -20.51 3.11
N SER A 40 -17.45 -20.02 4.20
CA SER A 40 -18.06 -19.02 5.09
C SER A 40 -19.46 -19.44 5.60
N ASN A 41 -19.69 -20.75 5.70
CA ASN A 41 -20.97 -21.31 6.13
C ASN A 41 -21.05 -21.44 7.65
N THR A 42 -19.89 -21.32 8.32
CA THR A 42 -19.76 -21.35 9.76
C THR A 42 -19.80 -19.94 10.35
N LYS A 43 -20.64 -19.76 11.39
CA LYS A 43 -20.73 -18.53 12.20
C LYS A 43 -19.40 -18.15 12.89
N SER A 44 -18.40 -19.04 12.89
CA SER A 44 -17.12 -18.83 13.59
C SER A 44 -16.35 -17.59 13.12
N CYS A 45 -16.44 -17.22 11.84
CA CYS A 45 -15.74 -16.08 11.27
C CYS A 45 -16.66 -14.87 10.97
N ALA A 46 -17.89 -14.86 11.50
CA ALA A 46 -18.90 -13.83 11.20
C ALA A 46 -18.47 -12.41 11.61
N ASP A 47 -17.73 -12.28 12.72
CA ASP A 47 -17.27 -10.97 13.18
C ASP A 47 -16.16 -10.42 12.26
N ALA A 48 -15.27 -11.30 11.80
CA ALA A 48 -14.20 -10.92 10.87
C ALA A 48 -14.76 -10.53 9.48
N THR A 49 -15.81 -11.23 9.00
CA THR A 49 -16.49 -10.85 7.75
C THR A 49 -17.23 -9.53 7.89
N ALA A 50 -17.94 -9.30 9.01
CA ALA A 50 -18.64 -8.05 9.26
C ALA A 50 -17.69 -6.84 9.34
N ALA A 51 -16.52 -7.01 9.96
CA ALA A 51 -15.47 -5.99 10.03
C ALA A 51 -14.92 -5.64 8.63
N LEU A 52 -14.63 -6.66 7.80
CA LEU A 52 -14.19 -6.46 6.43
C LEU A 52 -15.26 -5.76 5.58
N PHE A 53 -16.51 -6.21 5.67
CA PHE A 53 -17.63 -5.61 4.94
C PHE A 53 -17.84 -4.14 5.32
N THR A 54 -17.77 -3.83 6.62
CA THR A 54 -17.88 -2.45 7.10
C THR A 54 -16.73 -1.59 6.56
N CYS A 55 -15.50 -2.11 6.54
CA CYS A 55 -14.37 -1.41 5.96
C CYS A 55 -14.60 -1.13 4.47
N MET A 56 -14.92 -2.16 3.66
CA MET A 56 -15.12 -2.00 2.23
C MET A 56 -16.27 -1.05 1.88
N ARG A 57 -17.34 -1.05 2.67
CA ARG A 57 -18.49 -0.15 2.49
C ARG A 57 -18.17 1.30 2.80
N THR A 58 -17.29 1.55 3.76
CA THR A 58 -16.95 2.91 4.24
C THR A 58 -15.71 3.49 3.57
N THR A 59 -14.86 2.65 2.97
CA THR A 59 -13.62 3.11 2.37
C THR A 59 -13.86 4.06 1.19
N PRO A 60 -13.26 5.26 1.22
CA PRO A 60 -13.36 6.19 0.10
C PRO A 60 -12.57 5.66 -1.09
N MET A 61 -13.07 5.93 -2.31
CA MET A 61 -12.33 5.63 -3.53
C MET A 61 -11.01 6.41 -3.56
N SER A 62 -9.92 5.70 -3.86
CA SER A 62 -8.58 6.29 -3.94
C SER A 62 -8.54 7.36 -5.03
N LYS A 63 -8.40 8.62 -4.62
CA LYS A 63 -8.06 9.70 -5.55
C LYS A 63 -6.57 9.57 -5.87
N GLY A 64 -6.22 9.57 -7.15
CA GLY A 64 -4.83 9.40 -7.60
C GLY A 64 -3.87 10.30 -6.82
N PHE A 65 -2.81 9.70 -6.27
CA PHE A 65 -1.83 10.44 -5.48
C PHE A 65 -1.02 11.39 -6.38
N GLN A 66 -0.76 12.61 -5.91
CA GLN A 66 0.06 13.57 -6.62
C GLN A 66 1.52 13.11 -6.65
N LYS A 67 2.11 13.01 -7.84
CA LYS A 67 3.48 12.52 -8.00
C LYS A 67 4.47 13.52 -7.35
N PRO A 68 5.45 13.06 -6.56
CA PRO A 68 6.43 13.95 -5.96
C PRO A 68 7.36 14.55 -7.03
N ALA A 69 7.64 15.85 -6.93
CA ALA A 69 8.54 16.58 -7.85
C ALA A 69 10.04 16.40 -7.53
N ILE A 70 10.42 15.38 -6.77
CA ILE A 70 11.79 15.20 -6.26
C ILE A 70 12.86 15.21 -7.37
N ASN A 71 12.60 14.56 -8.51
CA ASN A 71 13.54 14.50 -9.62
C ASN A 71 13.76 15.85 -10.31
N TYR A 72 12.79 16.77 -10.22
CA TYR A 72 12.95 18.14 -10.70
C TYR A 72 13.96 18.90 -9.83
N HIS A 73 13.81 18.83 -8.51
CA HIS A 73 14.71 19.51 -7.57
C HIS A 73 16.13 18.93 -7.60
N LEU A 74 16.27 17.60 -7.67
CA LEU A 74 17.58 16.95 -7.77
C LEU A 74 18.32 17.29 -9.07
N GLY A 75 17.59 17.42 -10.18
CA GLY A 75 18.19 17.87 -11.44
C GLY A 75 18.69 19.32 -11.39
N ARG A 76 18.05 20.18 -10.59
CA ARG A 76 18.53 21.55 -10.35
C ARG A 76 19.74 21.56 -9.42
N LEU A 77 19.69 20.80 -8.34
CA LEU A 77 20.78 20.67 -7.36
C LEU A 77 22.05 20.11 -8.02
N GLY A 78 21.92 19.09 -8.88
CA GLY A 78 23.05 18.48 -9.57
C GLY A 78 23.88 19.42 -10.43
N LYS A 79 23.35 20.61 -10.81
CA LYS A 79 24.12 21.64 -11.52
C LYS A 79 25.04 22.47 -10.62
N THR A 80 24.87 22.36 -9.30
CA THR A 80 25.54 23.21 -8.29
C THR A 80 26.54 22.42 -7.44
N ILE A 81 26.32 21.12 -7.27
CA ILE A 81 27.16 20.21 -6.43
C ILE A 81 28.05 19.26 -7.25
N GLN A 82 27.99 19.31 -8.59
CA GLN A 82 28.92 18.65 -9.49
C GLN A 82 29.68 19.68 -10.30
#